data_AF-A0A2R6C5B7-F1
#
_entry.id   AF-A0A2R6C5B7-F1
#
_cell.length_a   1.000
_cell.length_b   1.000
_cell.length_c   1.000
_cell.angle_alpha   90.00
_cell.angle_beta   90.00
_cell.angle_gamma   90.00
#
_symmetry.space_group_name_H-M   'P 1'
#
loop_
_entity.id
_entity.type
_entity.pdbx_description
1 polymer ?
#
loop_
_entity_poly.entity_id
_entity_poly.type
_entity_poly.pdbx_seq_one_letter_code
_entity_poly.pdbx_strand_id
1 'polypeptide(L)' 'MHGYEIMEEIFERTKGLWRPGPSAVYPTLTWLEEKGYIEEVEGQVKGEKARRPYQITEKGREALRD' A
#
# COMPACT_ATOMS: atom_id res chain seq x y z
N MET A 1 0.56 3.21 -6.58
CA MET A 1 1.10 4.06 -5.49
C MET A 1 2.18 3.27 -4.75
N HIS A 2 3.34 3.87 -4.49
CA HIS A 2 4.44 3.27 -3.74
C HIS A 2 4.18 3.29 -2.23
N GLY A 3 4.91 2.46 -1.48
CA GLY A 3 4.74 2.38 -0.02
C GLY A 3 4.97 3.72 0.71
N TYR A 4 5.94 4.52 0.27
CA TYR A 4 6.19 5.84 0.87
C TYR A 4 5.07 6.84 0.54
N GLU A 5 4.50 6.78 -0.67
CA GLU A 5 3.37 7.62 -1.07
C GLU A 5 2.13 7.30 -0.23
N ILE A 6 1.95 6.02 0.15
CA ILE A 6 0.88 5.60 1.08
C ILE A 6 1.07 6.24 2.46
N MET A 7 2.29 6.28 2.98
CA MET A 7 2.58 6.90 4.29
C MET A 7 2.25 8.39 4.28
N GLU A 8 2.63 9.10 3.21
CA GLU A 8 2.34 10.53 3.05
C GLU A 8 0.84 10.79 2.85
N GLU A 9 0.14 10.00 2.04
CA GLU A 9 -1.30 10.12 1.84
C GLU A 9 -2.07 9.91 3.15
N ILE A 10 -1.66 8.96 4.00
CA ILE A 10 -2.28 8.75 5.32
C ILE A 10 -2.05 9.98 6.22
N PHE A 11 -0.84 10.53 6.22
CA PHE A 11 -0.54 11.74 6.98
C PHE A 11 -1.37 12.94 6.52
N GLU A 12 -1.50 13.16 5.22
CA GLU A 12 -2.29 14.25 4.66
C GLU A 12 -3.79 14.08 4.95
N ARG A 13 -4.34 12.88 4.71
CA ARG A 13 -5.77 12.59 4.97
C ARG A 13 -6.14 12.70 6.43
N THR A 14 -5.21 12.36 7.32
CA THR A 14 -5.40 12.48 8.77
C THR A 14 -5.08 13.89 9.28
N LYS A 15 -4.82 14.87 8.40
CA LYS A 15 -4.47 16.25 8.75
C LYS A 15 -3.30 16.32 9.73
N GLY A 16 -2.33 15.44 9.53
CA GLY A 16 -1.12 15.34 10.34
C GLY A 16 -1.26 14.56 11.64
N LEU A 17 -2.42 13.99 11.95
CA LEU A 17 -2.65 13.25 13.19
C LEU A 17 -1.92 11.90 13.22
N TRP A 18 -1.65 11.29 12.06
CA TRP A 18 -1.02 9.99 12.01
C TRP A 18 -0.14 9.80 10.77
N ARG A 19 1.16 9.53 10.99
CA ARG A 19 2.10 9.10 9.95
C ARG A 19 2.65 7.72 10.32
N PRO A 20 2.10 6.62 9.78
CA PRO A 20 2.65 5.30 10.03
C PRO A 20 4.06 5.19 9.42
N GLY A 21 4.99 4.61 10.17
CA GLY A 21 6.35 4.39 9.69
C GLY A 21 6.48 3.17 8.75
N PRO A 22 7.63 3.01 8.08
CA PRO A 22 7.94 1.86 7.24
C PRO A 22 7.63 0.50 7.86
N SER A 23 7.98 0.32 9.13
CA SER A 23 7.78 -0.94 9.87
C SER A 23 6.30 -1.28 10.11
N ALA A 24 5.40 -0.31 10.05
CA ALA A 24 3.96 -0.55 10.14
C ALA A 24 3.36 -0.83 8.75
N VAL A 25 3.77 -0.05 7.74
CA VAL A 25 3.15 -0.11 6.40
C VAL A 25 3.58 -1.34 5.60
N TYR A 26 4.87 -1.65 5.53
CA TYR A 26 5.34 -2.72 4.63
C TYR A 26 4.86 -4.13 5.02
N PRO A 27 4.78 -4.51 6.31
CA PRO A 27 4.14 -5.76 6.69
C PRO A 27 2.66 -5.82 6.31
N THR A 28 1.93 -4.70 6.47
CA THR A 28 0.52 -4.63 6.06
C THR A 28 0.36 -4.76 4.54
N LEU A 29 1.20 -4.10 3.74
CA LEU A 29 1.18 -4.26 2.27
C LEU A 29 1.49 -5.69 1.85
N THR A 30 2.47 -6.33 2.49
CA THR A 30 2.79 -7.75 2.25
C THR A 30 1.60 -8.63 2.56
N TRP A 31 0.94 -8.42 3.71
CA TRP A 31 -0.24 -9.18 4.08
C TRP A 31 -1.42 -8.96 3.11
N LEU A 32 -1.66 -7.71 2.67
CA LEU A 32 -2.70 -7.39 1.69
C LEU A 32 -2.44 -8.05 0.34
N GLU A 33 -1.18 -8.08 -0.10
CA GLU A 33 -0.73 -8.76 -1.32
C GLU A 33 -0.93 -10.28 -1.21
N GLU A 34 -0.47 -10.90 -0.12
CA GLU A 34 -0.64 -12.33 0.14
C GLU A 34 -2.12 -12.75 0.20
N LYS A 35 -3.00 -11.86 0.65
CA LYS A 35 -4.45 -12.07 0.64
C LYS A 35 -5.12 -11.73 -0.70
N GLY A 36 -4.38 -11.19 -1.66
CA GLY A 36 -4.88 -10.80 -2.98
C GLY A 36 -5.80 -9.58 -2.96
N TYR A 37 -5.73 -8.74 -1.93
CA TYR A 37 -6.48 -7.47 -1.85
C TYR A 37 -5.79 -6.35 -2.62
N ILE A 38 -4.47 -6.42 -2.74
CA ILE A 38 -3.66 -5.55 -3.60
C ILE A 38 -2.75 -6.42 -4.46
N GLU A 39 -2.24 -5.84 -5.53
CA GLU A 39 -1.21 -6.44 -6.37
C GLU A 39 -0.12 -5.43 -6.71
N GLU A 40 1.10 -5.91 -6.89
CA GLU A 40 2.20 -5.11 -7.41
C GLU A 40 2.00 -4.89 -8.91
N VAL A 41 2.03 -3.64 -9.35
CA VAL A 41 1.96 -3.31 -10.78
C VAL A 41 3.32 -3.60 -11.40
N GLU A 42 3.41 -4.66 -12.20
CA GLU A 42 4.63 -5.00 -12.93
C GLU A 42 4.93 -3.94 -14.00
N GLY A 43 6.18 -3.44 -14.04
CA GLY A 43 6.64 -2.68 -15.20
C GLY A 43 7.76 -1.66 -15.03
N GLN A 44 8.16 -1.22 -13.83
CA GLN A 44 8.99 0.00 -13.76
C GLN A 44 10.25 -0.02 -12.87
N VAL A 45 10.46 -1.00 -11.99
CA VAL A 45 11.65 -0.98 -11.12
C VAL A 45 12.19 -2.40 -10.86
N LYS A 46 13.39 -2.69 -11.36
CA LYS A 46 14.25 -3.74 -10.79
C LYS A 46 14.86 -3.18 -9.51
N GLY A 47 14.30 -3.52 -8.35
CA GLY A 47 14.76 -2.98 -7.07
C GLY A 47 13.94 -3.46 -5.87
N GLU A 48 14.25 -2.90 -4.70
CA GLU A 48 13.64 -3.25 -3.41
C GLU A 48 12.10 -3.14 -3.44
N LYS A 49 11.40 -4.05 -2.74
CA LYS A 49 9.92 -4.07 -2.61
C LYS A 49 9.33 -2.69 -2.27
N ALA A 50 10.04 -1.87 -1.47
CA ALA A 50 9.65 -0.51 -1.11
C ALA A 50 9.39 0.43 -2.32
N ARG A 51 9.97 0.13 -3.48
CA ARG A 51 9.86 0.92 -4.72
C ARG A 51 8.89 0.33 -5.74
N ARG A 52 8.18 -0.75 -5.42
CA ARG A 52 7.15 -1.27 -6.33
C ARG A 52 5.82 -0.53 -6.08
N PRO A 53 5.15 -0.04 -7.13
CA PRO A 53 3.82 0.52 -6.96
C PRO A 53 2.78 -0.59 -6.77
N TYR A 54 1.84 -0.35 -5.84
CA TYR A 54 0.70 -1.22 -5.56
C TYR A 54 -0.58 -0.64 -6.17
N GLN A 55 -1.51 -1.53 -6.53
CA GLN A 55 -2.89 -1.21 -6.86
C GLN A 55 -3.88 -2.14 -6.15
N ILE A 56 -5.08 -1.64 -5.87
CA ILE A 56 -6.15 -2.42 -5.26
C ILE A 56 -6.78 -3.35 -6.31
N THR A 57 -6.98 -4.62 -5.96
CA THR A 57 -7.65 -5.61 -6.82
C THR A 57 -9.17 -5.46 -6.70
N GLU A 58 -9.93 -6.18 -7.53
CA GLU A 58 -11.39 -6.23 -7.37
C GLU A 58 -11.79 -6.79 -6.01
N LYS A 59 -11.13 -7.88 -5.57
CA LYS A 59 -11.33 -8.45 -4.24
C LYS A 59 -11.09 -7.43 -3.13
N GLY A 60 -10.05 -6.60 -3.25
CA GLY A 60 -9.78 -5.51 -2.31
C GLY A 60 -10.90 -4.46 -2.30
N ARG A 61 -11.45 -4.12 -3.47
CA ARG A 61 -12.56 -3.17 -3.58
C ARG A 61 -13.85 -3.71 -2.96
N GLU A 62 -14.14 -4.99 -3.15
CA GLU A 62 -15.28 -5.65 -2.51
C GLU A 62 -15.17 -5.63 -0.99
N ALA A 63 -13.99 -5.94 -0.45
CA ALA A 63 -13.73 -5.94 1.00
C ALA A 63 -13.87 -4.56 1.67
N LEU A 64 -13.89 -3.46 0.92
CA LEU A 64 -14.11 -2.10 1.43
C LEU A 64 -15.58 -1.65 1.41
N ARG A 65 -16.48 -2.46 0.84
CA ARG A 65 -17.92 -2.11 0.75
C ARG A 65 -18.73 -2.56 1.97
N ASP A 66 -18.15 -3.40 2.82
CA ASP A 66 -18.71 -3.85 4.11
C ASP A 66 -18.29 -2.91 5.26
#